data_AF-A0A2S8HUD4-F1
#
_entry.id   AF-A0A2S8HUD4-F1
#
_cell.length_a   1.000
_cell.length_b   1.000
_cell.length_c   1.000
_cell.angle_alpha   90.00
_cell.angle_beta   90.00
_cell.angle_gamma   90.00
#
_symmetry.space_group_name_H-M   'P 1'
#
loop_
_entity.id
_entity.type
_entity.pdbx_description
1 polymer ?
#
loop_
_entity_poly.entity_id
_entity_poly.type
_entity_poly.pdbx_seq_one_letter_code
_entity_poly.pdbx_strand_id
1 'polypeptide(L)'
;MDYPKSVPSVGLVDGRFVDENPVAGTPGSLIPAVWGNSVTQEVLAVITGGGLAPSEADNSQLLKAILAIIGKTNPMYSVITRLAASKVLTVEELGLVLIDASSGAATVSLPPANVTLGVRDVIVRRVDNSGNRLVIQCAGADSIKFHTHLNTGGYPFLVLMGAGDWWHLRSDAAGSWWPVGRFDSTTLGRTVLETTTSVVPGGYGALNGSLLNRAEWPWLWDHAQQSGMLRSEIDRGGAWTPGDGSTTFRTPEARGEFLRLLAEGRDVDPGRAPGSWQKGSLVQGDNGIGDNILFASHINSQKTQLGLDGAVYTDYGGASVKYITPPPPVTQLPDSELINHGGVTRPRNIAYPGRIKLI
;
A
#
# COMPACT_ATOMS: atom_id res chain seq x y z
N MET A 1 -28.22 -6.55 -35.86
CA MET A 1 -29.36 -6.26 -36.72
C MET A 1 -29.02 -5.12 -37.65
N ASP A 2 -29.08 -5.37 -38.96
CA ASP A 2 -29.05 -4.37 -40.05
C ASP A 2 -30.29 -4.62 -40.93
N TYR A 3 -30.52 -3.78 -41.95
CA TYR A 3 -31.58 -4.02 -42.95
C TYR A 3 -31.45 -5.43 -43.55
N PRO A 4 -32.58 -6.10 -43.89
CA PRO A 4 -32.60 -7.49 -44.35
C PRO A 4 -32.14 -7.62 -45.82
N LYS A 5 -30.86 -7.36 -46.08
CA LYS A 5 -30.26 -7.34 -47.43
C LYS A 5 -30.06 -8.75 -47.99
N SER A 6 -29.98 -9.77 -47.12
CA SER A 6 -29.75 -11.16 -47.50
C SER A 6 -31.02 -11.90 -47.96
N VAL A 7 -32.20 -11.34 -47.68
CA VAL A 7 -33.49 -11.97 -48.04
C VAL A 7 -33.91 -11.52 -49.45
N PRO A 8 -34.04 -12.43 -50.42
CA PRO A 8 -34.48 -12.08 -51.77
C PRO A 8 -35.89 -11.48 -51.79
N SER A 9 -36.15 -10.57 -52.73
CA SER A 9 -37.49 -10.03 -53.01
C SER A 9 -38.18 -9.30 -51.84
N VAL A 10 -37.43 -8.80 -50.84
CA VAL A 10 -37.97 -7.94 -49.76
C VAL A 10 -38.37 -6.55 -50.26
N GLY A 11 -38.02 -6.20 -51.50
CA GLY A 11 -38.38 -4.93 -52.12
C GLY A 11 -37.61 -3.75 -51.54
N LEU A 12 -36.34 -3.98 -51.14
CA LEU A 12 -35.44 -2.90 -50.74
C LEU A 12 -34.83 -2.22 -51.96
N VAL A 13 -34.72 -0.90 -51.91
CA VAL A 13 -33.95 -0.09 -52.87
C VAL A 13 -32.86 0.63 -52.11
N ASP A 14 -31.62 0.55 -52.60
CA ASP A 14 -30.42 1.07 -51.91
C ASP A 14 -30.29 0.61 -50.44
N GLY A 15 -30.78 -0.59 -50.15
CA GLY A 15 -30.75 -1.18 -48.81
C GLY A 15 -31.77 -0.58 -47.82
N ARG A 16 -32.82 0.10 -48.29
CA ARG A 16 -33.91 0.65 -47.46
C ARG A 16 -35.28 0.22 -47.96
N PHE A 17 -36.27 0.27 -47.08
CA PHE A 17 -37.66 -0.01 -47.44
C PHE A 17 -38.20 1.12 -48.32
N VAL A 18 -38.98 0.79 -49.36
CA VAL A 18 -39.63 1.73 -50.27
C VAL A 18 -41.09 1.38 -50.46
N ASP A 19 -41.95 2.39 -50.62
CA ASP A 19 -43.37 2.15 -50.88
C ASP A 19 -43.58 1.76 -52.35
N GLU A 20 -44.68 1.08 -52.64
CA GLU A 20 -45.05 0.75 -54.00
C GLU A 20 -45.25 2.03 -54.83
N ASN A 21 -44.80 2.01 -56.08
CA ASN A 21 -45.12 3.06 -57.05
C ASN A 21 -45.94 2.46 -58.20
N PRO A 22 -47.28 2.55 -58.12
CA PRO A 22 -48.18 1.99 -59.13
C PRO A 22 -48.00 2.63 -60.50
N VAL A 23 -47.53 3.88 -60.57
CA VAL A 23 -47.35 4.64 -61.81
C VAL A 23 -46.09 4.21 -62.56
N ALA A 24 -45.03 3.85 -61.82
CA ALA A 24 -43.77 3.35 -62.38
C ALA A 24 -43.74 1.81 -62.52
N GLY A 25 -44.78 1.10 -62.05
CA GLY A 25 -44.85 -0.36 -62.07
C GLY A 25 -43.81 -1.05 -61.18
N THR A 26 -43.28 -0.35 -60.18
CA THR A 26 -42.23 -0.90 -59.29
C THR A 26 -42.87 -1.42 -57.99
N PRO A 27 -42.73 -2.72 -57.68
CA PRO A 27 -43.21 -3.29 -56.43
C PRO A 27 -42.53 -2.63 -55.22
N GLY A 28 -43.31 -2.30 -54.19
CA GLY A 28 -42.81 -1.81 -52.92
C GLY A 28 -42.28 -2.92 -52.01
N SER A 29 -41.73 -2.50 -50.88
CA SER A 29 -41.40 -3.37 -49.75
C SER A 29 -42.64 -4.02 -49.13
N LEU A 30 -42.44 -5.16 -48.48
CA LEU A 30 -43.52 -5.91 -47.79
C LEU A 30 -44.15 -5.15 -46.60
N ILE A 31 -43.46 -4.14 -46.08
CA ILE A 31 -43.92 -3.29 -44.97
C ILE A 31 -43.84 -1.82 -45.38
N PRO A 32 -44.67 -0.92 -44.81
CA PRO A 32 -44.64 0.50 -45.14
C PRO A 32 -43.25 1.09 -44.93
N ALA A 33 -42.74 1.82 -45.92
CA ALA A 33 -41.37 2.30 -45.95
C ALA A 33 -41.05 3.18 -44.75
N VAL A 34 -41.96 4.10 -44.41
CA VAL A 34 -41.79 5.01 -43.27
C VAL A 34 -41.61 4.22 -41.98
N TRP A 35 -42.46 3.22 -41.72
CA TRP A 35 -42.39 2.43 -40.49
C TRP A 35 -41.14 1.56 -40.44
N GLY A 36 -40.87 0.80 -41.52
CA GLY A 36 -39.73 -0.12 -41.57
C GLY A 36 -38.38 0.59 -41.46
N ASN A 37 -38.24 1.73 -42.14
CA ASN A 37 -37.02 2.53 -42.05
C ASN A 37 -36.87 3.17 -40.66
N SER A 38 -37.96 3.68 -40.07
CA SER A 38 -37.89 4.35 -38.75
C SER A 38 -37.44 3.39 -37.65
N VAL A 39 -38.09 2.21 -37.55
CA VAL A 39 -37.74 1.19 -36.54
C VAL A 39 -36.30 0.69 -36.75
N THR A 40 -35.92 0.40 -38.00
CA THR A 40 -34.57 -0.11 -38.30
C THR A 40 -33.51 0.95 -38.00
N GLN A 41 -33.77 2.23 -38.28
CA GLN A 41 -32.85 3.32 -37.96
C GLN A 41 -32.70 3.56 -36.46
N GLU A 42 -33.77 3.47 -35.67
CA GLU A 42 -33.65 3.57 -34.20
C GLU A 42 -32.76 2.46 -33.63
N VAL A 43 -32.98 1.22 -34.06
CA VAL A 43 -32.15 0.08 -33.61
C VAL A 43 -30.69 0.25 -34.05
N LEU A 44 -30.46 0.68 -35.31
CA LEU A 44 -29.12 0.97 -35.81
C LEU A 44 -28.45 2.11 -35.04
N ALA A 45 -29.17 3.16 -34.67
CA ALA A 45 -28.65 4.26 -33.86
C ALA A 45 -28.18 3.78 -32.48
N VAL A 46 -28.93 2.88 -31.84
CA VAL A 46 -28.50 2.26 -30.57
C VAL A 46 -27.27 1.38 -30.79
N ILE A 47 -27.25 0.53 -31.81
CA ILE A 47 -26.12 -0.37 -32.12
C ILE A 47 -24.83 0.41 -32.38
N THR A 48 -24.91 1.44 -33.23
CA THR A 48 -23.78 2.32 -33.54
C THR A 48 -23.40 3.18 -32.34
N GLY A 49 -24.36 3.68 -31.56
CA GLY A 49 -24.12 4.38 -30.30
C GLY A 49 -23.40 3.52 -29.24
N GLY A 50 -23.66 2.21 -29.24
CA GLY A 50 -22.92 1.22 -28.46
C GLY A 50 -21.49 0.96 -28.95
N GLY A 51 -21.13 1.44 -30.14
CA GLY A 51 -19.83 1.24 -30.79
C GLY A 51 -19.71 -0.09 -31.56
N LEU A 52 -20.84 -0.73 -31.88
CA LEU A 52 -20.87 -1.98 -32.65
C LEU A 52 -21.13 -1.71 -34.12
N ALA A 53 -20.53 -2.50 -35.01
CA ALA A 53 -20.85 -2.49 -36.44
C ALA A 53 -22.14 -3.31 -36.67
N PRO A 54 -23.18 -2.73 -37.30
CA PRO A 54 -24.41 -3.46 -37.61
C PRO A 54 -24.18 -4.71 -38.47
N SER A 55 -24.86 -5.80 -38.12
CA SER A 55 -24.82 -7.08 -38.83
C SER A 55 -26.22 -7.68 -38.89
N GLU A 56 -26.67 -8.01 -40.09
CA GLU A 56 -27.94 -8.71 -40.33
C GLU A 56 -27.94 -10.13 -39.70
N ALA A 57 -26.77 -10.75 -39.57
CA ALA A 57 -26.63 -12.11 -39.03
C ALA A 57 -26.68 -12.18 -37.49
N ASP A 58 -26.64 -11.05 -36.78
CA ASP A 58 -26.60 -11.00 -35.32
C ASP A 58 -27.84 -10.32 -34.72
N ASN A 59 -28.74 -11.14 -34.19
CA ASN A 59 -29.98 -10.70 -33.52
C ASN A 59 -29.77 -10.30 -32.05
N SER A 60 -28.55 -10.40 -31.53
CA SER A 60 -28.21 -10.00 -30.15
C SER A 60 -27.63 -8.59 -30.04
N GLN A 61 -27.40 -7.90 -31.17
CA GLN A 61 -26.68 -6.61 -31.18
C GLN A 61 -27.39 -5.48 -30.40
N LEU A 62 -28.72 -5.44 -30.38
CA LEU A 62 -29.45 -4.43 -29.62
C LEU A 62 -29.15 -4.55 -28.11
N LEU A 63 -29.20 -5.78 -27.58
CA LEU A 63 -28.85 -6.05 -26.18
C LEU A 63 -27.38 -5.73 -25.89
N LYS A 64 -26.45 -6.19 -26.75
CA LYS A 64 -25.01 -5.89 -26.62
C LYS A 64 -24.75 -4.38 -26.59
N ALA A 65 -25.43 -3.62 -27.46
CA ALA A 65 -25.31 -2.18 -27.53
C ALA A 65 -25.86 -1.48 -26.29
N ILE A 66 -27.04 -1.87 -25.82
CA ILE A 66 -27.63 -1.34 -24.58
C ILE A 66 -26.71 -1.62 -23.38
N LEU A 67 -26.18 -2.84 -23.24
CA LEU A 67 -25.22 -3.18 -22.19
C LEU A 67 -23.93 -2.35 -22.29
N ALA A 68 -23.42 -2.12 -23.50
CA ALA A 68 -22.25 -1.28 -23.73
C ALA A 68 -22.52 0.20 -23.39
N ILE A 69 -23.68 0.73 -23.76
CA ILE A 69 -24.11 2.10 -23.44
C ILE A 69 -24.27 2.25 -21.92
N ILE A 70 -25.06 1.38 -21.28
CA ILE A 70 -25.27 1.36 -19.83
C ILE A 70 -23.92 1.27 -19.12
N GLY A 71 -23.06 0.38 -19.58
CA GLY A 71 -21.68 0.28 -19.14
C GLY A 71 -20.99 1.64 -19.21
N LYS A 72 -20.83 2.22 -20.40
CA LYS A 72 -20.14 3.51 -20.58
C LYS A 72 -20.74 4.63 -19.73
N THR A 73 -22.06 4.67 -19.56
CA THR A 73 -22.74 5.68 -18.74
C THR A 73 -22.68 5.43 -17.25
N ASN A 74 -22.38 4.20 -16.80
CA ASN A 74 -22.36 3.84 -15.39
C ASN A 74 -20.93 3.43 -14.97
N PRO A 75 -20.12 4.36 -14.43
CA PRO A 75 -18.73 4.07 -14.04
C PRO A 75 -18.63 2.96 -12.98
N MET A 76 -19.73 2.64 -12.29
CA MET A 76 -19.88 1.56 -11.32
C MET A 76 -20.78 0.41 -11.82
N TYR A 77 -20.52 -0.15 -13.01
CA TYR A 77 -21.14 -1.43 -13.39
C TYR A 77 -20.75 -2.50 -12.36
N SER A 78 -21.70 -2.94 -11.54
CA SER A 78 -21.44 -3.78 -10.37
C SER A 78 -21.41 -5.26 -10.72
N VAL A 79 -20.32 -5.72 -11.33
CA VAL A 79 -20.02 -7.16 -11.51
C VAL A 79 -19.17 -7.66 -10.35
N ILE A 80 -19.42 -8.90 -9.91
CA ILE A 80 -18.54 -9.59 -8.96
C ILE A 80 -17.68 -10.60 -9.73
N THR A 81 -16.39 -10.33 -9.81
CA THR A 81 -15.38 -11.19 -10.43
C THR A 81 -14.63 -11.96 -9.34
N ARG A 82 -14.51 -13.28 -9.44
CA ARG A 82 -13.74 -14.10 -8.49
C ARG A 82 -12.51 -14.69 -9.17
N LEU A 83 -11.36 -14.54 -8.52
CA LEU A 83 -10.06 -14.96 -9.02
C LEU A 83 -9.35 -15.82 -7.96
N ALA A 84 -8.62 -16.84 -8.40
CA ALA A 84 -7.78 -17.69 -7.55
C ALA A 84 -6.31 -17.78 -8.04
N ALA A 85 -5.95 -16.92 -8.99
CA ALA A 85 -4.64 -16.83 -9.63
C ALA A 85 -4.48 -15.46 -10.31
N SER A 86 -3.26 -15.16 -10.78
CA SER A 86 -2.96 -13.96 -11.55
C SER A 86 -3.82 -13.84 -12.81
N LYS A 87 -4.30 -12.62 -13.11
CA LYS A 87 -5.14 -12.36 -14.29
C LYS A 87 -5.04 -10.92 -14.75
N VAL A 88 -5.12 -10.71 -16.07
CA VAL A 88 -5.40 -9.41 -16.68
C VAL A 88 -6.91 -9.23 -16.79
N LEU A 89 -7.46 -8.21 -16.14
CA LEU A 89 -8.89 -7.93 -16.12
C LEU A 89 -9.36 -7.39 -17.47
N THR A 90 -10.52 -7.85 -17.93
CA THR A 90 -11.23 -7.21 -19.05
C THR A 90 -12.15 -6.10 -18.55
N VAL A 91 -12.70 -5.31 -19.48
CA VAL A 91 -13.61 -4.20 -19.14
C VAL A 91 -14.88 -4.70 -18.46
N GLU A 92 -15.37 -5.88 -18.85
CA GLU A 92 -16.59 -6.51 -18.32
C GLU A 92 -16.40 -7.09 -16.92
N GLU A 93 -15.14 -7.27 -16.50
CA GLU A 93 -14.77 -7.83 -15.20
C GLU A 93 -14.49 -6.76 -14.13
N LEU A 94 -14.51 -5.48 -14.53
CA LEU A 94 -14.43 -4.35 -13.61
C LEU A 94 -15.72 -4.24 -12.78
N GLY A 95 -15.56 -3.82 -11.54
CA GLY A 95 -16.58 -3.91 -10.49
C GLY A 95 -15.92 -4.32 -9.17
N LEU A 96 -16.48 -5.31 -8.48
CA LEU A 96 -15.88 -5.92 -7.30
C LEU A 96 -15.09 -7.19 -7.70
N VAL A 97 -13.77 -7.12 -7.62
CA VAL A 97 -12.85 -8.23 -7.85
C VAL A 97 -12.44 -8.83 -6.50
N LEU A 98 -12.79 -10.09 -6.28
CA LEU A 98 -12.40 -10.88 -5.13
C LEU A 98 -11.26 -11.81 -5.55
N ILE A 99 -10.08 -11.66 -4.95
CA ILE A 99 -8.87 -12.42 -5.29
C ILE A 99 -8.39 -13.23 -4.10
N ASP A 100 -8.25 -14.54 -4.32
CA ASP A 100 -7.65 -15.51 -3.41
C ASP A 100 -6.22 -15.83 -3.87
N ALA A 101 -5.24 -15.52 -3.03
CA ALA A 101 -3.82 -15.81 -3.25
C ALA A 101 -3.30 -16.94 -2.34
N SER A 102 -4.17 -17.81 -1.80
CA SER A 102 -3.76 -18.92 -0.92
C SER A 102 -2.81 -19.92 -1.60
N SER A 103 -2.94 -20.12 -2.91
CA SER A 103 -2.12 -21.04 -3.71
C SER A 103 -0.71 -20.52 -4.03
N GLY A 104 -0.47 -19.21 -3.91
CA GLY A 104 0.82 -18.59 -4.21
C GLY A 104 0.70 -17.09 -4.47
N ALA A 105 1.83 -16.45 -4.78
CA ALA A 105 1.83 -15.04 -5.16
C ALA A 105 0.96 -14.80 -6.41
N ALA A 106 0.20 -13.71 -6.41
CA ALA A 106 -0.76 -13.40 -7.48
C ALA A 106 -0.73 -11.93 -7.88
N THR A 107 -1.00 -11.66 -9.16
CA THR A 107 -1.07 -10.31 -9.73
C THR A 107 -2.39 -10.12 -10.47
N VAL A 108 -3.15 -9.10 -10.06
CA VAL A 108 -4.32 -8.60 -10.78
C VAL A 108 -3.87 -7.41 -11.64
N SER A 109 -3.85 -7.59 -12.96
CA SER A 109 -3.48 -6.53 -13.89
C SER A 109 -4.71 -5.75 -14.34
N LEU A 110 -4.71 -4.45 -14.11
CA LEU A 110 -5.73 -3.52 -14.55
C LEU A 110 -5.65 -3.34 -16.08
N PRO A 111 -6.78 -3.12 -16.77
CA PRO A 111 -6.76 -2.75 -18.18
C PRO A 111 -6.14 -1.35 -18.36
N PRO A 112 -5.73 -0.99 -19.60
CA PRO A 112 -5.23 0.35 -19.88
C PRO A 112 -6.27 1.43 -19.53
N ALA A 113 -5.87 2.44 -18.76
CA ALA A 113 -6.66 3.62 -18.41
C ALA A 113 -6.72 4.60 -19.58
N ASN A 114 -7.31 4.21 -20.70
CA ASN A 114 -7.37 5.03 -21.91
C ASN A 114 -8.80 5.49 -22.24
N VAL A 115 -8.92 6.31 -23.29
CA VAL A 115 -10.21 6.82 -23.79
C VAL A 115 -11.22 5.72 -24.13
N THR A 116 -10.75 4.53 -24.54
CA THR A 116 -11.61 3.38 -24.86
C THR A 116 -12.21 2.78 -23.60
N LEU A 117 -11.43 2.66 -22.52
CA LEU A 117 -11.94 2.24 -21.21
C LEU A 117 -12.89 3.30 -20.64
N GLY A 118 -12.52 4.57 -20.80
CA GLY A 118 -13.20 5.69 -20.17
C GLY A 118 -12.96 5.77 -18.67
N VAL A 119 -13.81 6.53 -17.98
CA VAL A 119 -13.79 6.64 -16.51
C VAL A 119 -14.51 5.43 -15.93
N ARG A 120 -13.76 4.59 -15.21
CA ARG A 120 -14.22 3.29 -14.69
C ARG A 120 -13.67 2.99 -13.31
N ASP A 121 -14.51 2.38 -12.49
CA ASP A 121 -14.15 1.99 -11.13
C ASP A 121 -13.85 0.50 -11.02
N VAL A 122 -12.93 0.15 -10.13
CA VAL A 122 -12.68 -1.22 -9.71
C VAL A 122 -12.36 -1.26 -8.22
N ILE A 123 -12.97 -2.19 -7.51
CA ILE A 123 -12.63 -2.54 -6.14
C ILE A 123 -11.96 -3.91 -6.18
N VAL A 124 -10.70 -3.99 -5.80
CA VAL A 124 -10.01 -5.27 -5.67
C VAL A 124 -9.84 -5.57 -4.19
N ARG A 125 -10.34 -6.73 -3.76
CA ARG A 125 -10.35 -7.15 -2.36
C ARG A 125 -9.74 -8.54 -2.21
N ARG A 126 -8.81 -8.65 -1.26
CA ARG A 126 -8.22 -9.93 -0.88
C ARG A 126 -9.20 -10.73 -0.01
N VAL A 127 -9.40 -12.00 -0.32
CA VAL A 127 -10.31 -12.88 0.44
C VAL A 127 -9.61 -13.96 1.26
N ASP A 128 -8.33 -14.21 1.01
CA ASP A 128 -7.51 -15.14 1.79
C ASP A 128 -6.69 -14.41 2.88
N ASN A 129 -6.08 -15.19 3.78
CA ASN A 129 -5.18 -14.70 4.83
C ASN A 129 -3.74 -15.22 4.69
N SER A 130 -3.32 -15.62 3.49
CA SER A 130 -1.95 -16.13 3.30
C SER A 130 -0.91 -15.00 3.38
N GLY A 131 0.34 -15.36 3.66
CA GLY A 131 1.47 -14.43 3.58
C GLY A 131 1.94 -14.15 2.14
N ASN A 132 1.27 -14.73 1.14
CA ASN A 132 1.67 -14.59 -0.26
C ASN A 132 1.50 -13.14 -0.74
N ARG A 133 2.44 -12.70 -1.58
CA ARG A 133 2.42 -11.36 -2.17
C ARG A 133 1.28 -11.26 -3.17
N LEU A 134 0.43 -10.25 -2.99
CA LEU A 134 -0.69 -9.98 -3.87
C LEU A 134 -0.58 -8.55 -4.41
N VAL A 135 -0.55 -8.44 -5.73
CA VAL A 135 -0.25 -7.20 -6.46
C VAL A 135 -1.45 -6.76 -7.27
N ILE A 136 -1.70 -5.46 -7.29
CA ILE A 136 -2.52 -4.82 -8.32
C ILE A 136 -1.58 -4.01 -9.20
N GLN A 137 -1.54 -4.30 -10.49
CA GLN A 137 -0.58 -3.69 -11.42
C GLN A 137 -1.29 -3.01 -12.59
N CYS A 138 -0.78 -1.86 -13.02
CA CYS A 138 -1.24 -1.15 -14.20
C CYS A 138 -0.75 -1.77 -15.52
N ALA A 139 -1.48 -1.53 -16.60
CA ALA A 139 -1.05 -1.93 -17.93
C ALA A 139 0.01 -0.96 -18.48
N GLY A 140 1.08 -1.50 -19.09
CA GLY A 140 2.06 -0.71 -19.83
C GLY A 140 2.70 0.40 -18.99
N ALA A 141 2.56 1.64 -19.46
CA ALA A 141 3.12 2.84 -18.83
C ALA A 141 2.14 3.56 -17.89
N ASP A 142 0.95 3.00 -17.66
CA ASP A 142 -0.04 3.60 -16.77
C ASP A 142 0.44 3.56 -15.31
N SER A 143 -0.14 4.42 -14.48
CA SER A 143 0.29 4.60 -13.10
C SER A 143 -0.88 4.65 -12.12
N ILE A 144 -0.68 4.14 -10.90
CA ILE A 144 -1.58 4.35 -9.77
C ILE A 144 -1.12 5.58 -9.01
N LYS A 145 -1.99 6.59 -8.91
CA LYS A 145 -1.71 7.90 -8.29
C LYS A 145 -1.89 7.89 -6.77
N PHE A 146 -1.29 6.91 -6.09
CA PHE A 146 -1.19 6.89 -4.63
C PHE A 146 0.17 7.40 -4.15
N HIS A 147 0.21 7.96 -2.94
CA HIS A 147 1.40 8.61 -2.36
C HIS A 147 2.05 9.65 -3.29
N THR A 148 1.24 10.46 -3.98
CA THR A 148 1.72 11.50 -4.91
C THR A 148 2.58 12.59 -4.27
N HIS A 149 2.56 12.70 -2.93
CA HIS A 149 3.48 13.55 -2.18
C HIS A 149 4.92 13.03 -2.16
N LEU A 150 5.14 11.72 -2.36
CA LEU A 150 6.46 11.10 -2.45
C LEU A 150 6.93 11.05 -3.90
N ASN A 151 6.04 10.67 -4.81
CA ASN A 151 6.28 10.59 -6.24
C ASN A 151 5.04 11.08 -7.01
N THR A 152 5.13 12.27 -7.60
CA THR A 152 4.03 12.89 -8.35
C THR A 152 3.57 12.08 -9.55
N GLY A 153 4.47 11.25 -10.11
CA GLY A 153 4.17 10.30 -11.18
C GLY A 153 3.31 9.11 -10.75
N GLY A 154 3.23 8.81 -9.45
CA GLY A 154 2.61 7.59 -8.93
C GLY A 154 3.50 6.35 -9.15
N TYR A 155 2.92 5.17 -8.95
CA TYR A 155 3.64 3.88 -9.04
C TYR A 155 2.91 2.91 -9.97
N PRO A 156 3.63 2.01 -10.66
CA PRO A 156 3.02 1.08 -11.63
C PRO A 156 2.20 -0.04 -10.97
N PHE A 157 2.34 -0.24 -9.65
CA PHE A 157 1.60 -1.24 -8.90
C PHE A 157 1.44 -0.81 -7.45
N LEU A 158 0.55 -1.51 -6.74
CA LEU A 158 0.44 -1.54 -5.28
C LEU A 158 0.15 -2.96 -4.80
N VAL A 159 0.05 -3.15 -3.49
CA VAL A 159 -0.17 -4.48 -2.88
C VAL A 159 -1.41 -4.52 -2.00
N LEU A 160 -2.00 -5.72 -1.86
CA LEU A 160 -3.02 -6.04 -0.86
C LEU A 160 -2.40 -6.87 0.26
N MET A 161 -2.42 -6.35 1.48
CA MET A 161 -1.75 -6.94 2.65
C MET A 161 -2.75 -7.34 3.72
N GLY A 162 -2.76 -8.63 4.06
CA GLY A 162 -3.62 -9.21 5.09
C GLY A 162 -5.05 -9.48 4.60
N ALA A 163 -5.76 -10.31 5.35
CA ALA A 163 -7.12 -10.69 4.98
C ALA A 163 -8.08 -9.49 4.96
N GLY A 164 -8.86 -9.40 3.89
CA GLY A 164 -9.91 -8.40 3.75
C GLY A 164 -9.42 -7.02 3.33
N ASP A 165 -8.12 -6.79 3.14
CA ASP A 165 -7.59 -5.56 2.56
C ASP A 165 -8.16 -5.31 1.16
N TRP A 166 -8.34 -4.04 0.80
CA TRP A 166 -8.94 -3.64 -0.47
C TRP A 166 -8.51 -2.25 -0.92
N TRP A 167 -8.54 -2.06 -2.24
CA TRP A 167 -8.38 -0.77 -2.90
C TRP A 167 -9.54 -0.52 -3.86
N HIS A 168 -10.06 0.70 -3.85
CA HIS A 168 -10.99 1.22 -4.85
C HIS A 168 -10.24 2.21 -5.74
N LEU A 169 -10.11 1.86 -7.01
CA LEU A 169 -9.40 2.64 -8.02
C LEU A 169 -10.37 3.12 -9.11
N ARG A 170 -10.09 4.29 -9.67
CA ARG A 170 -10.83 4.89 -10.79
C ARG A 170 -9.88 5.28 -11.92
N SER A 171 -10.14 4.79 -13.13
CA SER A 171 -9.46 5.25 -14.35
C SER A 171 -9.83 6.69 -14.67
N ASP A 172 -8.87 7.51 -15.07
CA ASP A 172 -9.09 8.87 -15.61
C ASP A 172 -9.19 8.91 -17.14
N ALA A 173 -9.11 7.75 -17.80
CA ALA A 173 -9.06 7.60 -19.26
C ALA A 173 -7.82 8.26 -19.93
N ALA A 174 -6.82 8.65 -19.15
CA ALA A 174 -5.62 9.38 -19.58
C ALA A 174 -4.31 8.80 -18.99
N GLY A 175 -4.29 7.50 -18.70
CA GLY A 175 -3.11 6.75 -18.25
C GLY A 175 -2.95 6.67 -16.74
N SER A 176 -3.95 7.08 -15.96
CA SER A 176 -3.87 7.00 -14.49
C SER A 176 -5.04 6.29 -13.85
N TRP A 177 -4.72 5.57 -12.78
CA TRP A 177 -5.68 5.01 -11.83
C TRP A 177 -5.60 5.79 -10.52
N TRP A 178 -6.70 6.44 -10.15
CA TRP A 178 -6.81 7.24 -8.94
C TRP A 178 -7.38 6.42 -7.79
N PRO A 179 -6.73 6.40 -6.61
CA PRO A 179 -7.31 5.79 -5.43
C PRO A 179 -8.49 6.65 -4.93
N VAL A 180 -9.67 6.06 -4.91
CA VAL A 180 -10.91 6.68 -4.38
C VAL A 180 -11.14 6.26 -2.93
N GLY A 181 -10.68 5.06 -2.56
CA GLY A 181 -10.77 4.54 -1.20
C GLY A 181 -9.87 3.33 -0.99
N ARG A 182 -9.65 2.98 0.27
CA ARG A 182 -8.93 1.76 0.67
C ARG A 182 -9.36 1.35 2.07
N PHE A 183 -9.01 0.13 2.48
CA PHE A 183 -9.34 -0.42 3.81
C PHE A 183 -8.87 0.49 4.95
N ASP A 184 -7.60 0.88 4.94
CA ASP A 184 -7.02 1.76 5.95
C ASP A 184 -6.41 3.01 5.31
N SER A 185 -6.93 4.20 5.67
CA SER A 185 -6.48 5.50 5.14
C SER A 185 -5.34 6.15 5.96
N THR A 186 -4.75 5.42 6.90
CA THR A 186 -3.61 5.87 7.69
C THR A 186 -2.42 6.20 6.78
N THR A 187 -1.74 7.30 7.13
CA THR A 187 -0.58 7.78 6.39
C THR A 187 0.57 6.78 6.42
N LEU A 188 1.25 6.59 5.28
CA LEU A 188 2.44 5.77 5.17
C LEU A 188 3.51 6.19 6.20
N GLY A 189 4.17 5.19 6.79
CA GLY A 189 5.24 5.40 7.77
C GLY A 189 4.75 5.70 9.20
N ARG A 190 3.44 5.75 9.46
CA ARG A 190 2.92 5.89 10.81
C ARG A 190 3.26 4.64 11.65
N THR A 191 3.87 4.87 12.81
CA THR A 191 4.09 3.85 13.82
C THR A 191 2.82 3.65 14.66
N VAL A 192 2.42 2.39 14.83
CA VAL A 192 1.26 1.97 15.65
C VAL A 192 1.67 0.89 16.64
N LEU A 193 0.92 0.79 17.75
CA LEU A 193 1.06 -0.27 18.75
C LEU A 193 -0.19 -1.13 18.71
N GLU A 194 -0.01 -2.45 18.72
CA GLU A 194 -1.09 -3.42 18.54
C GLU A 194 -1.16 -4.39 19.71
N THR A 195 -2.33 -4.97 19.94
CA THR A 195 -2.52 -6.07 20.92
C THR A 195 -2.33 -7.45 20.28
N THR A 196 -1.77 -7.53 19.06
CA THR A 196 -1.55 -8.76 18.31
C THR A 196 -0.13 -8.81 17.73
N THR A 197 0.39 -10.02 17.57
CA THR A 197 1.67 -10.30 16.89
C THR A 197 1.48 -10.71 15.43
N SER A 198 0.23 -10.90 14.98
CA SER A 198 -0.08 -11.18 13.58
C SER A 198 -0.06 -9.90 12.74
N VAL A 199 0.24 -10.03 11.45
CA VAL A 199 0.16 -8.92 10.51
C VAL A 199 -1.30 -8.49 10.38
N VAL A 200 -1.57 -7.23 10.71
CA VAL A 200 -2.90 -6.64 10.57
C VAL A 200 -3.14 -6.19 9.11
N PRO A 201 -4.38 -6.30 8.60
CA PRO A 201 -4.69 -5.86 7.25
C PRO A 201 -4.54 -4.34 7.09
N GLY A 202 -4.42 -3.87 5.85
CA GLY A 202 -4.32 -2.44 5.56
C GLY A 202 -2.90 -1.91 5.37
N GLY A 203 -1.91 -2.81 5.25
CA GLY A 203 -0.55 -2.45 4.86
C GLY A 203 0.46 -2.31 6.00
N TYR A 204 0.20 -2.93 7.14
CA TYR A 204 1.09 -2.87 8.30
C TYR A 204 2.18 -3.95 8.25
N GLY A 205 3.31 -3.65 8.89
CA GLY A 205 4.43 -4.57 9.07
C GLY A 205 5.06 -4.37 10.44
N ALA A 206 5.89 -5.33 10.87
CA ALA A 206 6.57 -5.25 12.16
C ALA A 206 7.72 -4.23 12.13
N LEU A 207 7.95 -3.55 13.25
CA LEU A 207 9.11 -2.66 13.48
C LEU A 207 10.34 -3.48 13.90
N ASN A 208 10.76 -4.39 13.05
CA ASN A 208 11.71 -5.45 13.36
C ASN A 208 13.00 -5.41 12.53
N GLY A 209 13.35 -4.25 11.95
CA GLY A 209 14.59 -4.12 11.19
C GLY A 209 14.62 -4.90 9.87
N SER A 210 13.45 -5.25 9.31
CA SER A 210 13.33 -6.10 8.13
C SER A 210 14.05 -5.51 6.92
N LEU A 211 14.83 -6.33 6.22
CA LEU A 211 15.45 -5.98 4.95
C LEU A 211 14.42 -6.17 3.82
N LEU A 212 14.14 -5.09 3.10
CA LEU A 212 13.16 -5.05 2.01
C LEU A 212 13.84 -4.69 0.69
N ASN A 213 13.26 -5.13 -0.43
CA ASN A 213 13.70 -4.77 -1.77
C ASN A 213 13.05 -3.45 -2.23
N ARG A 214 13.84 -2.53 -2.80
CA ARG A 214 13.36 -1.22 -3.28
C ARG A 214 12.41 -1.33 -4.47
N ALA A 215 12.60 -2.32 -5.35
CA ALA A 215 11.71 -2.55 -6.49
C ALA A 215 10.36 -3.13 -6.07
N GLU A 216 10.31 -3.89 -4.96
CA GLU A 216 9.06 -4.44 -4.43
C GLU A 216 8.30 -3.45 -3.53
N TRP A 217 9.01 -2.50 -2.93
CA TRP A 217 8.49 -1.48 -1.99
C TRP A 217 8.97 -0.06 -2.34
N PRO A 218 8.76 0.42 -3.58
CA PRO A 218 9.34 1.69 -4.04
C PRO A 218 8.82 2.89 -3.24
N TRP A 219 7.52 2.94 -2.94
CA TRP A 219 6.94 4.02 -2.11
C TRP A 219 7.48 4.05 -0.69
N LEU A 220 7.80 2.89 -0.11
CA LEU A 220 8.36 2.83 1.24
C LEU A 220 9.82 3.28 1.25
N TRP A 221 10.57 2.97 0.18
CA TRP A 221 11.92 3.51 0.00
C TRP A 221 11.91 5.03 -0.22
N ASP A 222 10.99 5.55 -1.04
CA ASP A 222 10.83 7.00 -1.20
C ASP A 222 10.49 7.67 0.13
N HIS A 223 9.58 7.07 0.92
CA HIS A 223 9.28 7.53 2.26
C HIS A 223 10.53 7.52 3.15
N ALA A 224 11.28 6.42 3.19
CA ALA A 224 12.50 6.31 3.98
C ALA A 224 13.47 7.46 3.68
N GLN A 225 13.75 7.72 2.40
CA GLN A 225 14.63 8.81 1.96
C GLN A 225 14.13 10.20 2.36
N GLN A 226 12.82 10.44 2.24
CA GLN A 226 12.22 11.74 2.50
C GLN A 226 11.83 11.96 3.99
N SER A 227 11.85 10.92 4.80
CA SER A 227 11.41 10.95 6.21
C SER A 227 12.28 11.81 7.14
N GLY A 228 13.52 12.10 6.73
CA GLY A 228 14.55 12.64 7.62
C GLY A 228 15.07 11.63 8.66
N MET A 229 14.63 10.38 8.61
CA MET A 229 15.00 9.28 9.52
C MET A 229 15.83 8.18 8.84
N LEU A 230 16.37 8.44 7.64
CA LEU A 230 17.33 7.55 6.99
C LEU A 230 18.73 7.77 7.58
N ARG A 231 19.31 6.72 8.17
CA ARG A 231 20.63 6.73 8.80
C ARG A 231 21.55 5.68 8.20
N SER A 232 22.82 5.72 8.57
CA SER A 232 23.80 4.73 8.13
C SER A 232 23.55 3.35 8.74
N GLU A 233 24.05 2.30 8.09
CA GLU A 233 23.91 0.91 8.56
C GLU A 233 24.57 0.63 9.92
N ILE A 234 25.46 1.51 10.39
CA ILE A 234 26.09 1.41 11.72
C ILE A 234 25.24 2.03 12.84
N ASP A 235 24.20 2.79 12.50
CA ASP A 235 23.34 3.51 13.44
C ASP A 235 21.85 3.27 13.15
N ARG A 236 21.46 2.00 13.33
CA ARG A 236 20.14 1.46 12.95
C ARG A 236 19.01 1.78 13.94
N GLY A 237 19.34 2.15 15.17
CA GLY A 237 18.40 2.04 16.29
C GLY A 237 17.21 2.98 16.15
N GLY A 238 16.08 2.46 15.66
CA GLY A 238 14.87 3.21 15.36
C GLY A 238 14.85 3.93 14.01
N ALA A 239 15.82 3.72 13.13
CA ALA A 239 15.94 4.42 11.84
C ALA A 239 15.70 3.51 10.63
N TRP A 240 15.33 4.12 9.51
CA TRP A 240 15.49 3.49 8.21
C TRP A 240 16.97 3.43 7.87
N THR A 241 17.43 2.39 7.17
CA THR A 241 18.83 2.30 6.72
C THR A 241 18.94 1.81 5.27
N PRO A 242 20.00 2.15 4.53
CA PRO A 242 20.07 1.94 3.08
C PRO A 242 20.30 0.49 2.64
N GLY A 243 20.38 -0.47 3.56
CA GLY A 243 20.62 -1.88 3.27
C GLY A 243 22.00 -2.10 2.65
N ASP A 244 22.01 -2.76 1.48
CA ASP A 244 23.17 -2.95 0.62
C ASP A 244 23.64 -1.66 -0.11
N GLY A 245 22.92 -0.54 0.05
CA GLY A 245 23.21 0.72 -0.63
C GLY A 245 22.69 0.81 -2.06
N SER A 246 22.07 -0.25 -2.60
CA SER A 246 21.65 -0.32 -4.00
C SER A 246 20.22 -0.81 -4.17
N THR A 247 19.96 -2.08 -3.85
CA THR A 247 18.68 -2.75 -4.18
C THR A 247 17.77 -2.94 -2.98
N THR A 248 18.29 -2.74 -1.78
CA THR A 248 17.57 -3.00 -0.53
C THR A 248 17.55 -1.80 0.39
N PHE A 249 16.77 -1.89 1.46
CA PHE A 249 16.72 -0.95 2.59
C PHE A 249 16.13 -1.67 3.81
N ARG A 250 16.33 -1.15 5.02
CA ARG A 250 15.74 -1.74 6.23
C ARG A 250 14.66 -0.85 6.83
N THR A 251 13.60 -1.47 7.34
CA THR A 251 12.64 -0.82 8.22
C THR A 251 13.28 -0.51 9.58
N PRO A 252 12.70 0.39 10.38
CA PRO A 252 13.17 0.60 11.75
C PRO A 252 13.09 -0.65 12.62
N GLU A 253 14.09 -0.83 13.49
CA GLU A 253 14.05 -1.77 14.61
C GLU A 253 13.67 -1.00 15.87
N ALA A 254 12.51 -1.34 16.45
CA ALA A 254 11.99 -0.71 17.66
C ALA A 254 11.62 -1.72 18.76
N ARG A 255 11.81 -3.02 18.54
CA ARG A 255 11.46 -4.03 19.54
C ARG A 255 12.38 -3.89 20.74
N GLY A 256 11.77 -3.82 21.92
CA GLY A 256 12.49 -3.64 23.18
C GLY A 256 13.01 -2.20 23.41
N GLU A 257 12.66 -1.25 22.55
CA GLU A 257 13.05 0.15 22.68
C GLU A 257 11.90 0.98 23.29
N PHE A 258 12.25 1.94 24.14
CA PHE A 258 11.29 2.95 24.56
C PHE A 258 11.14 4.02 23.47
N LEU A 259 9.90 4.45 23.23
CA LEU A 259 9.62 5.56 22.34
C LEU A 259 9.76 6.87 23.11
N ARG A 260 10.65 7.75 22.65
CA ARG A 260 10.78 9.11 23.16
C ARG A 260 10.40 10.09 22.06
N LEU A 261 9.54 11.05 22.41
CA LEU A 261 9.24 12.17 21.53
C LEU A 261 10.51 12.97 21.26
N LEU A 262 10.80 13.18 19.97
CA LEU A 262 11.91 13.99 19.49
C LEU A 262 11.73 15.43 19.97
N ALA A 263 12.81 16.06 20.41
CA ALA A 263 12.77 17.40 20.98
C ALA A 263 12.48 18.51 19.98
N GLU A 264 12.82 18.30 18.69
CA GLU A 264 12.58 19.23 17.58
C GLU A 264 12.90 20.71 17.90
N GLY A 265 14.07 20.95 18.51
CA GLY A 265 14.58 22.29 18.82
C GLY A 265 14.23 22.82 20.21
N ARG A 266 13.51 22.06 21.04
CA ARG A 266 13.35 22.38 22.47
C ARG A 266 14.68 22.20 23.21
N ASP A 267 14.91 22.99 24.26
CA ASP A 267 16.13 22.99 25.11
C ASP A 267 16.34 21.72 25.97
N VAL A 268 15.81 20.58 25.53
CA VAL A 268 15.99 19.28 26.16
C VAL A 268 16.54 18.32 25.11
N ASP A 269 17.62 17.60 25.44
CA ASP A 269 18.29 16.66 24.52
C ASP A 269 18.87 17.36 23.27
N PRO A 270 19.70 18.41 23.45
CA PRO A 270 20.23 19.19 22.34
C PRO A 270 21.06 18.31 21.40
N GLY A 271 20.84 18.46 20.08
CA GLY A 271 21.55 17.70 19.05
C GLY A 271 21.04 16.28 18.83
N ARG A 272 19.96 15.86 19.51
CA ARG A 272 19.36 14.54 19.28
C ARG A 272 18.74 14.43 17.89
N ALA A 273 19.26 13.52 17.08
CA ALA A 273 18.78 13.32 15.72
C ALA A 273 17.54 12.41 15.66
N PRO A 274 16.63 12.63 14.69
CA PRO A 274 15.47 11.75 14.47
C PRO A 274 15.91 10.32 14.16
N GLY A 275 15.17 9.34 14.68
CA GLY A 275 15.44 7.91 14.51
C GLY A 275 16.72 7.42 15.15
N SER A 276 17.38 8.23 16.00
CA SER A 276 18.57 7.78 16.73
C SER A 276 18.19 7.06 18.02
N TRP A 277 19.05 6.15 18.48
CA TRP A 277 18.93 5.44 19.75
C TRP A 277 19.83 6.03 20.84
N GLN A 278 19.41 5.88 22.09
CA GLN A 278 20.14 6.32 23.27
C GLN A 278 20.29 5.11 24.18
N LYS A 279 21.52 4.87 24.64
CA LYS A 279 21.76 3.97 25.76
C LYS A 279 20.95 4.40 26.98
N GLY A 280 20.74 3.44 27.87
CA GLY A 280 20.06 3.72 29.11
C GLY A 280 20.89 4.55 30.09
N SER A 281 20.26 4.95 31.19
CA SER A 281 20.93 5.64 32.28
C SER A 281 21.44 4.63 33.31
N LEU A 282 22.77 4.51 33.43
CA LEU A 282 23.40 3.76 34.51
C LEU A 282 23.07 4.42 35.85
N VAL A 283 22.66 3.61 36.82
CA VAL A 283 22.41 4.01 38.20
C VAL A 283 23.43 3.34 39.09
N GLN A 284 23.84 4.08 40.13
CA GLN A 284 25.09 4.01 40.90
C GLN A 284 26.17 4.94 40.32
N GLY A 285 26.67 5.85 41.16
CA GLY A 285 27.66 6.85 40.78
C GLY A 285 28.28 7.53 42.00
N ASP A 286 29.57 7.80 41.91
CA ASP A 286 30.36 8.58 42.85
C ASP A 286 30.53 9.99 42.27
N ASN A 287 30.55 11.03 43.12
CA ASN A 287 30.78 12.41 42.69
C ASN A 287 32.26 12.69 42.35
N GLY A 288 33.14 11.71 42.54
CA GLY A 288 34.56 11.79 42.21
C GLY A 288 35.39 12.59 43.22
N ILE A 289 34.82 12.96 44.36
CA ILE A 289 35.47 13.73 45.43
C ILE A 289 35.41 12.93 46.72
N GLY A 290 36.44 12.09 46.91
CA GLY A 290 36.51 11.11 48.00
C GLY A 290 35.57 9.93 47.74
N ASP A 291 35.99 8.72 48.10
CA ASP A 291 35.19 7.53 47.82
C ASP A 291 34.00 7.43 48.81
N ASN A 292 32.90 8.12 48.50
CA ASN A 292 31.66 8.08 49.25
C ASN A 292 30.75 6.99 48.70
N ILE A 293 30.19 6.18 49.61
CA ILE A 293 29.52 4.95 49.23
C ILE A 293 27.99 5.14 49.22
N LEU A 294 27.38 5.13 48.03
CA LEU A 294 25.95 4.93 47.83
C LEU A 294 25.78 3.60 47.07
N PHE A 295 25.14 2.59 47.66
CA PHE A 295 24.83 1.32 46.97
C PHE A 295 23.55 0.68 47.48
N ALA A 296 22.92 -0.10 46.59
CA ALA A 296 21.97 -1.13 46.98
C ALA A 296 22.75 -2.41 47.33
N SER A 297 22.53 -2.98 48.52
CA SER A 297 23.10 -4.28 48.88
C SER A 297 22.59 -5.38 47.95
N HIS A 298 23.42 -6.40 47.67
CA HIS A 298 23.08 -7.55 46.82
C HIS A 298 22.76 -7.23 45.35
N ILE A 299 23.25 -6.11 44.81
CA ILE A 299 22.97 -5.69 43.42
C ILE A 299 23.35 -6.75 42.36
N ASN A 300 24.40 -7.54 42.58
CA ASN A 300 24.80 -8.59 41.64
C ASN A 300 23.75 -9.71 41.56
N SER A 301 23.20 -10.15 42.69
CA SER A 301 22.24 -11.26 42.77
C SER A 301 20.77 -10.84 42.75
N GLN A 302 20.46 -9.54 42.84
CA GLN A 302 19.09 -9.02 42.96
C GLN A 302 18.70 -7.99 41.89
N LYS A 303 19.36 -7.95 40.73
CA LYS A 303 19.06 -6.99 39.64
C LYS A 303 17.59 -6.95 39.23
N THR A 304 16.97 -8.13 39.13
CA THR A 304 15.54 -8.26 38.78
C THR A 304 14.64 -7.64 39.84
N GLN A 305 14.93 -7.86 41.13
CA GLN A 305 14.19 -7.29 42.25
C GLN A 305 14.37 -5.77 42.35
N LEU A 306 15.54 -5.28 41.94
CA LEU A 306 15.86 -3.85 41.87
C LEU A 306 15.31 -3.18 40.59
N GLY A 307 14.71 -3.95 39.67
CA GLY A 307 14.13 -3.44 38.43
C GLY A 307 15.15 -2.86 37.45
N LEU A 308 16.40 -3.32 37.48
CA LEU A 308 17.46 -2.83 36.59
C LEU A 308 17.46 -3.60 35.26
N ASP A 309 17.59 -2.86 34.16
CA ASP A 309 17.80 -3.46 32.84
C ASP A 309 19.24 -3.94 32.64
N GLY A 310 19.39 -4.89 31.71
CA GLY A 310 20.69 -5.31 31.21
C GLY A 310 21.41 -4.18 30.45
N ALA A 311 22.74 -4.17 30.53
CA ALA A 311 23.59 -3.18 29.88
C ALA A 311 24.90 -3.79 29.39
N VAL A 312 25.51 -3.15 28.41
CA VAL A 312 26.84 -3.47 27.91
C VAL A 312 27.82 -2.44 28.46
N TYR A 313 28.84 -2.87 29.20
CA TYR A 313 29.75 -1.95 29.91
C TYR A 313 30.48 -1.00 28.96
N THR A 314 30.81 -1.44 27.74
CA THR A 314 31.49 -0.62 26.71
C THR A 314 30.67 0.60 26.28
N ASP A 315 29.36 0.58 26.46
CA ASP A 315 28.51 1.74 26.18
C ASP A 315 28.78 2.89 27.16
N TYR A 316 29.36 2.61 28.33
CA TYR A 316 29.60 3.55 29.42
C TYR A 316 31.09 3.84 29.62
N GLY A 317 31.82 4.07 28.52
CA GLY A 317 33.24 4.44 28.57
C GLY A 317 33.51 5.59 29.56
N GLY A 318 34.54 5.42 30.38
CA GLY A 318 34.92 6.35 31.45
C GLY A 318 34.23 6.09 32.80
N ALA A 319 33.21 5.23 32.85
CA ALA A 319 32.67 4.74 34.11
C ALA A 319 33.53 3.57 34.63
N SER A 320 33.89 3.62 35.92
CA SER A 320 34.67 2.58 36.59
C SER A 320 33.96 2.10 37.85
N VAL A 321 34.21 0.86 38.24
CA VAL A 321 33.78 0.32 39.53
C VAL A 321 34.99 0.17 40.46
N LYS A 322 34.78 0.49 41.74
CA LYS A 322 35.78 0.37 42.80
C LYS A 322 35.24 -0.43 43.97
N TYR A 323 36.13 -1.13 44.67
CA TYR A 323 35.83 -1.85 45.90
C TYR A 323 36.53 -1.19 47.09
N ILE A 324 35.82 -1.10 48.22
CA ILE A 324 36.29 -0.45 49.45
C ILE A 324 36.08 -1.43 50.61
N THR A 325 37.15 -1.75 51.32
CA THR A 325 37.12 -2.60 52.52
C THR A 325 37.63 -1.87 53.75
N PRO A 326 37.04 -2.07 54.94
CA PRO A 326 37.71 -1.79 56.20
C PRO A 326 38.59 -2.99 56.66
N PRO A 327 39.86 -2.89 57.13
CA PRO A 327 41.02 -2.03 56.90
C PRO A 327 41.10 -1.06 55.73
N PRO A 328 42.07 -1.15 54.80
CA PRO A 328 42.31 -0.15 53.74
C PRO A 328 41.99 -0.79 52.36
N PRO A 329 42.72 -0.43 51.28
CA PRO A 329 42.63 0.76 50.42
C PRO A 329 41.47 0.67 49.40
N VAL A 330 41.23 1.75 48.64
CA VAL A 330 40.31 1.74 47.50
C VAL A 330 41.00 1.10 46.29
N THR A 331 40.39 0.05 45.73
CA THR A 331 40.93 -0.68 44.57
C THR A 331 39.95 -0.60 43.40
N GLN A 332 40.43 -0.16 42.23
CA GLN A 332 39.65 -0.22 41.00
C GLN A 332 39.53 -1.67 40.55
N LEU A 333 38.31 -2.09 40.23
CA LEU A 333 38.05 -3.37 39.58
C LEU A 333 38.15 -3.19 38.06
N PRO A 334 38.39 -4.28 37.30
CA PRO A 334 38.33 -4.23 35.85
C PRO A 334 37.01 -3.66 35.35
N ASP A 335 37.02 -2.89 34.26
CA ASP A 335 35.81 -2.25 33.71
C ASP A 335 34.70 -3.26 33.37
N SER A 336 35.06 -4.52 33.11
CA SER A 336 34.10 -5.62 32.91
C SER A 336 33.19 -5.87 34.12
N GLU A 337 33.63 -5.49 35.32
CA GLU A 337 32.85 -5.63 36.56
C GLU A 337 31.79 -4.53 36.73
N LEU A 338 31.80 -3.47 35.90
CA LEU A 338 30.90 -2.32 36.06
C LEU A 338 29.42 -2.73 36.18
N ILE A 339 28.97 -3.65 35.32
CA ILE A 339 27.57 -4.10 35.30
C ILE A 339 27.28 -5.08 36.44
N ASN A 340 28.27 -5.69 37.08
CA ASN A 340 28.06 -6.52 38.28
C ASN A 340 27.71 -5.67 39.52
N HIS A 341 28.07 -4.39 39.49
CA HIS A 341 27.93 -3.44 40.59
C HIS A 341 27.01 -2.25 40.27
N GLY A 342 26.30 -2.31 39.15
CA GLY A 342 25.37 -1.28 38.70
C GLY A 342 24.28 -1.84 37.78
N GLY A 343 23.44 -0.98 37.25
CA GLY A 343 22.46 -1.34 36.22
C GLY A 343 21.73 -0.12 35.68
N VAL A 344 20.79 -0.33 34.77
CA VAL A 344 20.12 0.76 34.04
C VAL A 344 18.70 0.95 34.55
N THR A 345 18.29 2.20 34.85
CA THR A 345 16.91 2.51 35.30
C THR A 345 16.05 3.20 34.25
N ARG A 346 16.68 3.77 33.22
CA ARG A 346 15.99 4.27 32.04
C ARG A 346 16.41 3.38 30.88
N PRO A 347 15.55 2.48 30.37
CA PRO A 347 15.92 1.60 29.26
C PRO A 347 16.33 2.38 28.01
N ARG A 348 16.93 1.64 27.06
CA ARG A 348 17.25 2.20 25.75
C ARG A 348 16.00 2.77 25.08
N ASN A 349 16.19 3.84 24.33
CA ASN A 349 15.10 4.56 23.68
C ASN A 349 15.50 5.10 22.32
N ILE A 350 14.49 5.25 21.46
CA ILE A 350 14.60 5.81 20.12
C ILE A 350 13.80 7.12 20.04
N ALA A 351 14.28 8.07 19.24
CA ALA A 351 13.69 9.39 19.14
C ALA A 351 12.80 9.51 17.90
N TYR A 352 11.49 9.65 18.10
CA TYR A 352 10.49 9.72 17.01
C TYR A 352 9.76 11.07 17.03
N PRO A 353 9.50 11.68 15.86
CA PRO A 353 8.76 12.92 15.78
C PRO A 353 7.33 12.77 16.31
N GLY A 354 6.90 13.73 17.12
CA GLY A 354 5.50 13.82 17.57
C GLY A 354 4.66 14.48 16.48
N ARG A 355 3.60 13.83 16.04
CA ARG A 355 2.65 14.39 15.07
C ARG A 355 1.23 14.18 15.55
N ILE A 356 0.37 15.16 15.30
CA ILE A 356 -1.07 15.05 15.49
C ILE A 356 -1.73 15.21 14.12
N LYS A 357 -2.72 14.37 13.83
CA LYS A 357 -3.49 14.48 12.59
C LYS A 357 -4.38 15.72 12.68
N LEU A 358 -4.28 16.60 11.69
CA LEU A 358 -5.05 17.86 11.66
C LEU A 358 -6.23 17.82 10.68
N ILE A 359 -6.23 16.91 9.69
CA ILE A 359 -7.35 16.60 8.77
C ILE A 359 -7.35 15.11 8.43
#